data_AF-A0A916Y069-F1
#
_entry.id   AF-A0A916Y069-F1
#
_cell.length_a   1.000
_cell.length_b   1.000
_cell.length_c   1.000
_cell.angle_alpha   90.00
_cell.angle_beta   90.00
_cell.angle_gamma   90.00
#
_symmetry.space_group_name_H-M   'P 1'
#
loop_
_entity.id
_entity.type
_entity.pdbx_description
1 polymer ?
#
loop_
_entity_poly.entity_id
_entity_poly.type
_entity_poly.pdbx_seq_one_letter_code
_entity_poly.pdbx_strand_id
1 'polypeptide(L)'
;MIISLPRLPEDHPDRALECQLSLEPAFQDLVRQAVAAGWTEADVAAAMIDLAHNHLKGILAHWRTQADVYRAEWTDQPNAPEPESDD
;
A
#
# COMPACT_ATOMS: atom_id res chain seq x y z
N MET A 1 -19.11 11.65 -1.46
CA MET A 1 -18.11 12.02 -0.44
C MET A 1 -16.76 12.24 -1.13
N ILE A 2 -15.92 13.16 -0.64
CA ILE A 2 -14.61 13.47 -1.24
C ILE A 2 -13.51 13.10 -0.22
N ILE A 3 -12.57 12.23 -0.62
CA ILE A 3 -11.35 11.97 0.14
C ILE A 3 -10.33 13.05 -0.22
N SER A 4 -9.83 13.75 0.79
CA SER A 4 -8.87 14.83 0.59
C SER A 4 -7.44 14.31 0.56
N LEU A 5 -6.58 15.00 -0.19
CA LEU A 5 -5.14 14.72 -0.19
C LEU A 5 -4.57 14.98 1.23
N PRO A 6 -3.68 14.10 1.75
CA PRO A 6 -2.92 14.40 2.96
C PRO A 6 -2.12 15.69 2.79
N ARG A 7 -2.18 16.58 3.78
CA ARG A 7 -1.46 17.87 3.76
C ARG A 7 -0.05 17.73 4.32
N LEU A 8 0.16 16.74 5.20
CA LEU A 8 1.44 16.47 5.84
C LEU A 8 2.39 15.72 4.88
N PRO A 9 3.70 16.07 4.90
CA PRO A 9 4.72 15.41 4.09
C PRO A 9 4.96 13.98 4.55
N GLU A 10 5.48 13.13 3.65
CA GLU A 10 5.55 11.67 3.83
C GLU A 10 6.28 11.20 5.10
N ASP A 11 7.27 11.96 5.55
CA ASP A 11 8.10 11.70 6.72
C ASP A 11 7.51 12.25 8.03
N HIS A 12 6.38 12.96 7.97
CA HIS A 12 5.75 13.53 9.15
C HIS A 12 5.12 12.42 10.03
N PRO A 13 5.39 12.41 11.35
CA PRO A 13 4.90 11.34 12.25
C PRO A 13 3.38 11.19 12.25
N ASP A 14 2.65 12.30 12.11
CA ASP A 14 1.18 12.30 12.13
C ASP A 14 0.52 12.07 10.76
N ARG A 15 1.30 11.89 9.68
CA ARG A 15 0.69 11.74 8.33
C ARG A 15 -0.22 10.53 8.27
N ALA A 16 0.16 9.44 8.93
CA ALA A 16 -0.68 8.24 9.00
C ALA A 16 -2.05 8.53 9.62
N LEU A 17 -2.08 9.33 10.68
CA LEU A 17 -3.31 9.75 11.33
C LEU A 17 -4.15 10.67 10.43
N GLU A 18 -3.52 11.61 9.73
CA GLU A 18 -4.22 12.49 8.78
C GLU A 18 -4.88 11.72 7.64
N CYS A 19 -4.20 10.71 7.10
CA CYS A 19 -4.77 9.80 6.11
C CYS A 19 -6.00 9.06 6.66
N GLN A 20 -5.90 8.53 7.88
CA GLN A 20 -7.03 7.85 8.54
C GLN A 20 -8.22 8.79 8.70
N LEU A 21 -8.02 10.01 9.21
CA LEU A 21 -9.08 11.00 9.37
C LEU A 21 -9.75 11.39 8.04
N SER A 22 -8.98 11.44 6.95
CA SER A 22 -9.49 11.75 5.62
C SER A 22 -10.31 10.59 5.02
N LEU A 23 -10.00 9.35 5.38
CA LEU A 23 -10.68 8.14 4.92
C LEU A 23 -11.87 7.74 5.80
N GLU A 24 -11.86 8.12 7.08
CA GLU A 24 -12.84 7.72 8.09
C GLU A 24 -14.29 7.96 7.66
N PRO A 25 -14.67 9.12 7.07
CA PRO A 25 -16.05 9.31 6.63
C PRO A 25 -16.48 8.24 5.61
N ALA A 26 -15.59 7.87 4.68
CA ALA A 26 -15.89 6.92 3.60
C ALA A 26 -16.00 5.50 4.14
N PHE A 27 -15.13 5.18 5.10
CA PHE A 27 -15.21 3.94 5.85
C PHE A 27 -16.55 3.82 6.59
N GLN A 28 -17.00 4.87 7.28
CA GLN A 28 -18.27 4.88 8.00
C GLN A 28 -19.48 4.74 7.07
N ASP A 29 -19.45 5.34 5.88
CA ASP A 29 -20.48 5.13 4.86
C ASP A 29 -20.52 3.68 4.36
N LEU A 30 -19.36 3.04 4.20
CA LEU A 30 -19.27 1.64 3.80
C LEU A 30 -19.80 0.72 4.90
N VAL A 31 -19.41 0.96 6.16
CA VAL A 31 -19.91 0.21 7.32
C VAL A 31 -21.43 0.29 7.40
N ARG A 32 -22.00 1.50 7.28
CA ARG A 32 -23.46 1.67 7.27
C ARG A 32 -24.15 0.88 6.17
N GLN A 33 -23.60 0.88 4.96
CA GLN A 33 -24.16 0.14 3.83
C GLN A 33 -24.12 -1.38 4.04
N ALA A 34 -23.00 -1.90 4.55
CA ALA A 34 -22.85 -3.32 4.81
C ALA A 34 -23.73 -3.80 5.97
N VAL A 35 -23.83 -3.01 7.04
CA VAL A 35 -24.75 -3.29 8.15
C VAL A 35 -26.21 -3.27 7.69
N ALA A 36 -26.59 -2.32 6.82
CA ALA A 36 -27.92 -2.30 6.21
C ALA A 36 -28.20 -3.54 5.33
N ALA A 37 -27.16 -4.18 4.80
CA ALA A 37 -27.22 -5.45 4.08
C ALA A 37 -27.19 -6.68 5.00
N GLY A 38 -27.15 -6.50 6.33
CA GLY A 38 -27.21 -7.56 7.33
C GLY A 38 -25.85 -8.06 7.86
N TRP A 39 -24.75 -7.37 7.54
CA TRP A 39 -23.43 -7.71 8.06
C TRP A 39 -23.26 -7.17 9.48
N THR A 40 -22.39 -7.79 10.28
CA THR A 40 -21.95 -7.17 11.55
C THR A 40 -20.83 -6.17 11.29
N GLU A 41 -20.70 -5.14 12.13
CA GLU A 41 -19.58 -4.19 12.03
C GLU A 41 -18.23 -4.89 12.14
N ALA A 42 -18.13 -5.95 12.94
CA ALA A 42 -16.92 -6.75 13.11
C ALA A 42 -16.52 -7.46 11.81
N ASP A 43 -17.48 -8.04 11.08
CA ASP A 43 -17.22 -8.69 9.79
C ASP A 43 -16.72 -7.69 8.74
N VAL A 44 -17.31 -6.49 8.73
CA VAL A 44 -16.88 -5.41 7.82
C VAL A 44 -15.46 -4.96 8.14
N ALA A 45 -15.16 -4.74 9.43
CA ALA A 45 -13.82 -4.34 9.86
C ALA A 45 -12.77 -5.40 9.51
N ALA A 46 -13.05 -6.68 9.76
CA ALA A 46 -12.16 -7.78 9.41
C ALA A 46 -11.90 -7.85 7.90
N ALA A 47 -12.96 -7.78 7.09
CA ALA A 47 -12.84 -7.79 5.63
C ALA A 47 -12.02 -6.59 5.11
N MET A 48 -12.20 -5.40 5.68
CA MET A 48 -11.45 -4.21 5.29
C MET A 48 -9.96 -4.29 5.64
N ILE A 49 -9.61 -4.90 6.78
CA ILE A 49 -8.21 -5.20 7.14
C ILE A 49 -7.58 -6.13 6.10
N ASP A 50 -8.27 -7.21 5.73
CA ASP A 50 -7.77 -8.16 4.74
C ASP A 50 -7.59 -7.53 3.36
N LEU A 51 -8.55 -6.72 2.92
CA LEU A 51 -8.47 -5.98 1.65
C LEU A 51 -7.27 -5.01 1.65
N ALA A 52 -7.11 -4.21 2.70
CA ALA A 52 -6.00 -3.27 2.82
C ALA A 52 -4.64 -4.00 2.84
N HIS A 53 -4.54 -5.10 3.60
CA HIS A 53 -3.33 -5.90 3.68
C HIS A 53 -2.96 -6.53 2.32
N ASN A 54 -3.95 -7.09 1.61
CA ASN A 54 -3.72 -7.68 0.29
C ASN A 54 -3.32 -6.62 -0.75
N HIS A 55 -3.91 -5.42 -0.68
CA HIS A 55 -3.52 -4.31 -1.54
C HIS A 55 -2.07 -3.88 -1.30
N LEU A 56 -1.65 -3.74 -0.04
CA LEU A 56 -0.27 -3.44 0.33
C LEU A 56 0.70 -4.52 -0.16
N LYS A 57 0.37 -5.81 0.00
CA LYS A 57 1.17 -6.92 -0.55
C LYS A 57 1.36 -6.77 -2.05
N GLY A 58 0.31 -6.42 -2.79
CA GLY A 58 0.37 -6.17 -4.23
C GLY A 58 1.33 -5.03 -4.59
N ILE A 59 1.24 -3.90 -3.89
CA ILE A 59 2.16 -2.76 -4.08
C ILE A 59 3.61 -3.19 -3.84
N LEU A 60 3.88 -3.87 -2.72
CA LEU A 60 5.24 -4.32 -2.37
C LEU A 60 5.79 -5.37 -3.33
N ALA A 61 4.93 -6.30 -3.80
CA ALA A 61 5.31 -7.29 -4.80
C ALA A 61 5.69 -6.63 -6.14
N HIS A 62 4.99 -5.55 -6.53
CA HIS A 62 5.34 -4.80 -7.74
C HIS A 62 6.76 -4.23 -7.66
N TRP A 63 7.16 -3.66 -6.53
CA TRP A 63 8.51 -3.14 -6.32
C TRP A 63 9.58 -4.26 -6.32
N ARG A 64 9.24 -5.43 -5.77
CA ARG A 64 10.11 -6.62 -5.79
C ARG A 64 10.37 -7.09 -7.22
N THR A 65 9.30 -7.22 -8.01
CA THR A 65 9.40 -7.66 -9.41
C THR A 65 10.15 -6.63 -10.25
N GLN A 66 9.91 -5.33 -10.07
CA GLN A 66 10.68 -4.31 -10.78
C GLN A 66 12.18 -4.38 -10.44
N ALA A 67 12.54 -4.52 -9.16
CA ALA A 67 13.95 -4.63 -8.76
C ALA A 67 14.64 -5.88 -9.31
N ASP A 68 13.93 -7.01 -9.38
CA ASP A 68 14.47 -8.26 -9.94
C ASP A 68 14.59 -8.20 -11.47
N VAL A 69 13.66 -7.53 -12.17
CA VAL A 69 13.76 -7.23 -13.60
C VAL A 69 14.97 -6.33 -13.88
N TYR A 70 15.13 -5.21 -13.16
CA TYR A 70 16.29 -4.34 -13.32
C TYR A 70 17.61 -5.05 -13.00
N ARG A 71 17.65 -5.93 -12.00
CA ARG A 71 18.85 -6.73 -11.68
C ARG A 71 19.20 -7.69 -12.82
N ALA A 72 18.21 -8.39 -13.36
CA ALA A 72 18.39 -9.33 -14.48
C ALA A 72 18.83 -8.61 -15.76
N GLU A 73 18.21 -7.46 -16.07
CA GLU A 73 18.58 -6.59 -17.19
C GLU A 73 20.01 -6.04 -17.04
N TRP A 74 20.48 -5.75 -15.82
CA TRP A 74 21.83 -5.27 -15.59
C TRP A 74 22.88 -6.38 -15.77
N THR A 75 22.59 -7.60 -15.31
CA THR A 75 23.52 -8.74 -15.44
C THR A 75 23.65 -9.29 -16.87
N ASP A 76 22.68 -9.00 -17.74
CA ASP A 76 22.70 -9.45 -19.15
C ASP A 76 23.31 -8.39 -20.10
N GLN A 77 23.81 -7.26 -19.58
CA GLN A 77 24.47 -6.25 -20.40
C GLN A 77 25.90 -6.68 -20.78
N PRO A 78 26.29 -6.56 -22.07
CA PRO A 78 27.60 -7.00 -22.55
C PRO A 78 28.79 -6.22 -21.97
N ASN A 79 28.55 -5.13 -21.23
CA ASN A 79 29.56 -4.29 -20.59
C ASN A 79 29.29 -4.09 -19.08
N ALA A 80 28.61 -5.03 -18.40
CA ALA A 80 28.48 -4.95 -16.95
C ALA A 80 29.88 -4.99 -16.29
N PRO A 81 30.23 -4.03 -15.41
CA PRO A 81 31.54 -4.03 -14.75
C PRO A 81 31.65 -5.30 -13.89
N GLU A 82 32.74 -6.05 -14.07
CA GLU A 82 33.04 -7.20 -13.21
C GLU A 82 33.12 -6.73 -11.76
N PRO A 83 32.58 -7.49 -10.79
CA PRO A 83 32.67 -7.11 -9.39
C PRO A 83 34.14 -6.98 -9.02
N GLU A 84 34.53 -5.77 -8.60
CA GLU A 84 35.89 -5.45 -8.16
C GLU A 84 36.26 -6.47 -7.06
N SER A 85 37.26 -7.31 -7.34
CA SER A 85 37.76 -8.26 -6.36
C SER A 85 38.51 -7.47 -5.31
N ASP A 86 37.91 -7.30 -4.13
CA ASP A 86 38.60 -6.80 -2.94
C ASP A 86 39.69 -7.83 -2.54
N ASP A 87 40.90 -7.64 -3.07
CA ASP A 87 42.16 -8.22 -2.58
C ASP A 87 42.62 -7.54 -1.28
#